data_AF-A0A833LG66-F1
#
_entry.id   AF-A0A833LG66-F1
#
_cell.length_a   1.000
_cell.length_b   1.000
_cell.length_c   1.000
_cell.angle_alpha   90.00
_cell.angle_beta   90.00
_cell.angle_gamma   90.00
#
_symmetry.space_group_name_H-M   'P 1'
#
loop_
_entity.id
_entity.type
_entity.pdbx_description
1 polymer ?
#
loop_
_entity_poly.entity_id
_entity_poly.type
_entity_poly.pdbx_seq_one_letter_code
_entity_poly.pdbx_strand_id
1 'polypeptide(L)'
;MLVITLGKAGDRFRSSLDRRSAGKLVGIYQAGAGNDVMRLGSERIALADAGPGRDLVVGGPLKDAINGGPGKDRLEGGLGNDGIDALDGVSDLVLCGPDRDRARVDPKDRVRGCERVVRHRRGRVLSQ
;
A
#
# COMPACT_ATOMS: atom_id res chain seq x y z
N MET A 1 -15.48 -6.02 11.68
CA MET A 1 -14.17 -5.40 11.39
C MET A 1 -13.13 -6.43 11.77
N LEU A 2 -12.35 -6.94 10.80
CA LEU A 2 -11.31 -7.93 11.04
C LEU A 2 -9.96 -7.24 10.83
N VAL A 3 -9.19 -7.12 11.91
CA VAL A 3 -7.81 -6.63 11.86
C VAL A 3 -6.90 -7.84 11.85
N ILE A 4 -6.07 -7.96 10.82
CA ILE A 4 -5.08 -9.02 10.67
C ILE A 4 -3.72 -8.38 10.88
N THR A 5 -3.17 -8.58 12.06
CA THR A 5 -1.81 -8.19 12.42
C THR A 5 -0.86 -9.31 12.01
N LEU A 6 0.10 -8.99 11.15
CA LEU A 6 1.24 -9.85 10.87
C LEU A 6 2.32 -9.50 11.91
N GLY A 7 3.08 -10.51 12.32
CA GLY A 7 4.02 -10.44 13.43
C GLY A 7 5.34 -9.75 13.07
N LYS A 8 6.46 -10.45 13.19
CA LYS A 8 7.81 -9.87 13.02
C LYS A 8 8.28 -10.06 11.58
N ALA A 9 9.18 -9.17 11.15
CA ALA A 9 10.06 -9.25 9.99
C ALA A 9 10.08 -10.58 9.20
N GLY A 10 9.55 -10.54 7.98
CA GLY A 10 9.60 -11.65 7.03
C GLY A 10 8.27 -12.40 6.87
N ASP A 11 7.19 -11.85 7.39
CA ASP A 11 5.89 -12.49 7.35
C ASP A 11 5.29 -12.44 5.94
N ARG A 12 4.66 -13.55 5.55
CA ARG A 12 3.96 -13.69 4.26
C ARG A 12 2.48 -13.80 4.51
N PHE A 13 1.74 -12.76 4.15
CA PHE A 13 0.29 -12.81 4.21
C PHE A 13 -0.33 -13.05 2.83
N ARG A 14 -1.24 -14.02 2.78
CA ARG A 14 -2.16 -14.25 1.66
C ARG A 14 -3.57 -14.31 2.24
N SER A 15 -4.44 -13.36 1.90
CA SER A 15 -5.84 -13.45 2.32
C SER A 15 -6.50 -14.66 1.65
N SER A 16 -7.05 -15.57 2.45
CA SER A 16 -7.81 -16.76 2.02
C SER A 16 -9.29 -16.68 2.45
N LEU A 17 -9.86 -15.48 2.60
CA LEU A 17 -11.24 -15.38 3.08
C LEU A 17 -12.22 -15.98 2.05
N ASP A 18 -13.09 -16.86 2.55
CA ASP A 18 -14.05 -17.63 1.76
C ASP A 18 -15.11 -16.73 1.10
N ARG A 19 -15.44 -17.01 -0.16
CA ARG A 19 -16.33 -16.23 -1.04
C ARG A 19 -17.73 -15.96 -0.45
N ARG A 20 -18.11 -16.66 0.62
CA ARG A 20 -19.39 -16.52 1.33
C ARG A 20 -19.49 -15.27 2.22
N SER A 21 -18.37 -14.59 2.52
CA SER A 21 -18.35 -13.38 3.35
C SER A 21 -18.11 -12.08 2.55
N ALA A 22 -18.03 -12.18 1.22
CA ALA A 22 -17.61 -11.14 0.27
C ALA A 22 -18.49 -9.86 0.20
N GLY A 23 -19.53 -9.76 1.03
CA GLY A 23 -20.45 -8.62 1.03
C GLY A 23 -20.14 -7.51 2.04
N LYS A 24 -19.30 -7.75 3.06
CA LYS A 24 -19.20 -6.82 4.21
C LYS A 24 -17.83 -6.68 4.89
N LEU A 25 -16.79 -7.35 4.44
CA LEU A 25 -15.49 -7.30 5.10
C LEU A 25 -14.54 -6.29 4.44
N VAL A 26 -14.22 -5.25 5.21
CA VAL A 26 -13.03 -4.41 5.06
C VAL A 26 -11.95 -5.09 5.90
N GLY A 27 -10.89 -5.57 5.26
CA GLY A 27 -9.71 -6.12 5.94
C GLY A 27 -8.74 -5.01 6.29
N ILE A 28 -8.26 -4.96 7.53
CA ILE A 28 -7.15 -4.08 7.91
C ILE A 28 -5.94 -4.97 8.15
N TYR A 29 -4.86 -4.72 7.42
CA TYR A 29 -3.60 -5.47 7.44
C TYR A 29 -2.49 -4.59 8.00
N GLN A 30 -1.73 -5.11 8.95
CA GLN A 30 -0.58 -4.40 9.53
C GLN A 30 0.60 -5.36 9.61
N ALA A 31 1.71 -5.06 8.92
CA ALA A 31 2.82 -6.02 8.82
C ALA A 31 3.81 -5.98 10.00
N GLY A 32 3.89 -4.86 10.72
CA GLY A 32 4.82 -4.71 11.84
C GLY A 32 6.18 -4.19 11.36
N ALA A 33 7.26 -4.51 12.07
CA ALA A 33 8.60 -4.08 11.67
C ALA A 33 9.36 -5.20 10.96
N GLY A 34 10.11 -4.83 9.92
CA GLY A 34 10.94 -5.72 9.13
C GLY A 34 10.57 -5.72 7.66
N ASN A 35 11.15 -6.63 6.89
CA ASN A 35 10.89 -6.71 5.45
C ASN A 35 9.77 -7.73 5.21
N ASP A 36 8.57 -7.24 4.95
CA ASP A 36 7.37 -8.06 4.90
C ASP A 36 6.79 -8.19 3.48
N VAL A 37 5.98 -9.23 3.28
CA VAL A 37 5.31 -9.49 2.00
C VAL A 37 3.81 -9.61 2.22
N MET A 38 3.07 -8.59 1.77
CA MET A 38 1.63 -8.56 1.81
C MET A 38 1.03 -8.80 0.42
N ARG A 39 0.18 -9.83 0.31
CA ARG A 39 -0.67 -10.05 -0.86
C ARG A 39 -2.13 -9.99 -0.46
N LEU A 40 -2.77 -8.89 -0.83
CA LEU A 40 -4.19 -8.64 -0.62
C LEU A 40 -4.97 -9.37 -1.72
N GLY A 41 -6.07 -10.00 -1.36
CA GLY A 41 -6.92 -10.78 -2.27
C GLY A 41 -8.24 -10.07 -2.55
N SER A 42 -9.27 -10.85 -2.84
CA SER A 42 -10.61 -10.36 -3.24
C SER A 42 -11.46 -9.75 -2.11
N GLU A 43 -10.84 -9.25 -1.03
CA GLU A 43 -11.55 -8.53 0.02
C GLU A 43 -12.01 -7.15 -0.46
N ARG A 44 -13.18 -6.72 0.01
CA ARG A 44 -13.78 -5.46 -0.42
C ARG A 44 -13.09 -4.30 0.33
N ILE A 45 -11.97 -3.86 -0.22
CA ILE A 45 -11.06 -2.82 0.27
C ILE A 45 -10.22 -3.29 1.46
N ALA A 46 -8.94 -3.51 1.18
CA ALA A 46 -7.93 -3.80 2.17
C ALA A 46 -7.19 -2.49 2.53
N LEU A 47 -7.28 -2.05 3.78
CA LEU A 47 -6.31 -1.07 4.30
C LEU A 47 -5.06 -1.86 4.67
N ALA A 48 -3.95 -1.62 3.99
CA ALA A 48 -2.68 -2.27 4.28
C ALA A 48 -1.66 -1.25 4.76
N ASP A 49 -1.04 -1.52 5.90
CA ASP A 49 0.08 -0.76 6.46
C ASP A 49 1.27 -1.70 6.60
N ALA A 50 2.32 -1.48 5.81
CA ALA A 50 3.48 -2.36 5.84
C ALA A 50 4.42 -2.09 7.02
N GLY A 51 4.24 -0.97 7.73
CA GLY A 51 5.14 -0.61 8.82
C GLY A 51 6.57 -0.36 8.32
N PRO A 52 7.58 -0.40 9.20
CA PRO A 52 8.94 -0.07 8.79
C PRO A 52 9.71 -1.27 8.20
N GLY A 53 10.31 -1.08 7.03
CA GLY A 53 11.29 -1.99 6.45
C GLY A 53 11.39 -1.89 4.92
N ARG A 54 11.78 -2.99 4.28
CA ARG A 54 11.69 -3.11 2.82
C ARG A 54 10.53 -4.03 2.52
N ASP A 55 9.41 -3.44 2.18
CA ASP A 55 8.16 -4.18 2.07
C ASP A 55 7.76 -4.41 0.62
N LEU A 56 7.10 -5.54 0.39
CA LEU A 56 6.41 -5.83 -0.87
C LEU A 56 4.92 -5.94 -0.60
N VAL A 57 4.17 -4.95 -1.06
CA VAL A 57 2.71 -4.94 -0.98
C VAL A 57 2.13 -5.11 -2.38
N VAL A 58 1.28 -6.11 -2.55
CA VAL A 58 0.52 -6.35 -3.79
C VAL A 58 -0.95 -6.38 -3.44
N GLY A 59 -1.69 -5.41 -3.98
CA GLY A 59 -3.13 -5.30 -3.86
C GLY A 59 -3.88 -6.35 -4.69
N GLY A 60 -5.19 -6.34 -4.53
CA GLY A 60 -6.14 -7.26 -5.12
C GLY A 60 -6.82 -6.69 -6.37
N PRO A 61 -7.96 -7.29 -6.77
CA PRO A 61 -8.74 -6.83 -7.92
C PRO A 61 -9.77 -5.75 -7.57
N LEU A 62 -9.78 -5.27 -6.33
CA LEU A 62 -10.75 -4.31 -5.80
C LEU A 62 -9.97 -3.11 -5.28
N LYS A 63 -10.65 -1.96 -5.16
CA LYS A 63 -10.07 -0.74 -4.62
C LYS A 63 -9.29 -1.00 -3.32
N ASP A 64 -8.01 -0.70 -3.31
CA ASP A 64 -7.14 -0.85 -2.14
C ASP A 64 -6.66 0.49 -1.56
N ALA A 65 -6.30 0.46 -0.28
CA ALA A 65 -5.67 1.56 0.42
C ALA A 65 -4.34 1.08 1.01
N ILE A 66 -3.24 1.39 0.35
CA ILE A 66 -1.91 0.88 0.68
C ILE A 66 -1.06 2.01 1.27
N ASN A 67 -0.44 1.76 2.43
CA ASN A 67 0.61 2.56 3.03
C ASN A 67 1.89 1.72 3.09
N GLY A 68 2.95 2.18 2.42
CA GLY A 68 4.25 1.52 2.46
C GLY A 68 4.91 1.59 3.83
N GLY A 69 4.63 2.64 4.60
CA GLY A 69 5.36 2.89 5.84
C GLY A 69 6.81 3.32 5.57
N PRO A 70 7.68 3.34 6.60
CA PRO A 70 9.06 3.76 6.44
C PRO A 70 9.97 2.68 5.82
N GLY A 71 10.67 3.01 4.75
CA GLY A 71 11.78 2.26 4.20
C GLY A 71 11.73 2.13 2.69
N LYS A 72 12.31 1.07 2.11
CA LYS A 72 12.46 0.98 0.64
C LYS A 72 11.47 -0.01 0.09
N ASP A 73 10.32 0.48 -0.35
CA ASP A 73 9.16 -0.36 -0.59
C ASP A 73 8.86 -0.57 -2.07
N ARG A 74 8.13 -1.65 -2.32
CA ARG A 74 7.52 -1.95 -3.61
C ARG A 74 6.03 -2.14 -3.41
N LEU A 75 5.26 -1.19 -3.92
CA LEU A 75 3.81 -1.11 -3.76
C LEU A 75 3.14 -1.30 -5.13
N GLU A 76 2.31 -2.33 -5.23
CA GLU A 76 1.54 -2.67 -6.42
C GLU A 76 0.04 -2.57 -6.08
N GLY A 77 -0.71 -1.69 -6.72
CA GLY A 77 -2.14 -1.46 -6.44
C GLY A 77 -3.02 -2.62 -6.92
N GLY A 78 -2.79 -3.11 -8.15
CA GLY A 78 -3.56 -4.22 -8.69
C GLY A 78 -4.61 -3.74 -9.67
N LEU A 79 -5.83 -4.29 -9.63
CA LEU A 79 -6.97 -3.76 -10.40
C LEU A 79 -7.88 -2.99 -9.44
N GLY A 80 -8.66 -2.06 -9.98
CA GLY A 80 -9.56 -1.24 -9.18
C GLY A 80 -8.97 0.14 -8.89
N ASN A 81 -9.74 0.99 -8.22
CA ASN A 81 -9.38 2.40 -8.03
C ASN A 81 -8.61 2.60 -6.72
N ASP A 82 -7.29 2.55 -6.79
CA ASP A 82 -6.43 2.41 -5.62
C ASP A 82 -5.95 3.75 -5.05
N GLY A 83 -5.64 3.72 -3.75
CA GLY A 83 -4.99 4.80 -3.03
C GLY A 83 -3.69 4.32 -2.41
N ILE A 84 -2.56 4.85 -2.87
CA ILE A 84 -1.22 4.47 -2.40
C ILE A 84 -0.54 5.66 -1.72
N ASP A 85 0.06 5.43 -0.55
CA ASP A 85 0.91 6.39 0.16
C ASP A 85 2.32 5.81 0.36
N ALA A 86 3.30 6.54 -0.16
CA ALA A 86 4.73 6.29 -0.07
C ALA A 86 5.44 7.61 0.30
N LEU A 87 4.90 8.35 1.27
CA LEU A 87 5.47 9.60 1.79
C LEU A 87 6.22 9.35 3.09
N ASP A 88 7.39 8.76 2.98
CA ASP A 88 8.25 8.44 4.14
C ASP A 88 9.64 9.09 4.04
N GLY A 89 9.92 9.78 2.93
CA GLY A 89 11.20 10.37 2.67
C GLY A 89 12.28 9.35 2.33
N VAL A 90 11.94 8.16 1.83
CA VAL A 90 12.83 7.13 1.28
C VAL A 90 12.54 6.99 -0.22
N SER A 91 12.89 5.89 -0.89
CA SER A 91 12.83 5.80 -2.35
C SER A 91 12.15 4.51 -2.71
N ASP A 92 10.97 4.65 -3.29
CA ASP A 92 10.04 3.55 -3.47
C ASP A 92 9.72 3.30 -4.93
N LEU A 93 9.21 2.09 -5.19
CA LEU A 93 8.61 1.71 -6.46
C LEU A 93 7.10 1.58 -6.28
N VAL A 94 6.36 2.47 -6.93
CA VAL A 94 4.89 2.48 -6.92
C VAL A 94 4.36 2.14 -8.31
N LEU A 95 3.61 1.05 -8.39
CA LEU A 95 2.92 0.59 -9.60
C LEU A 95 1.43 0.55 -9.30
N CYS A 96 0.65 1.55 -9.71
CA CYS A 96 -0.77 1.56 -9.33
C CYS A 96 -1.54 0.45 -10.05
N GLY A 97 -1.58 0.46 -11.37
CA GLY A 97 -2.24 -0.59 -12.12
C GLY A 97 -2.97 -0.02 -13.32
N PRO A 98 -3.88 -0.77 -13.93
CA PRO A 98 -4.98 -0.21 -14.69
C PRO A 98 -6.07 0.33 -13.75
N ASP A 99 -6.97 1.15 -14.31
CA ASP A 99 -8.09 1.85 -13.64
C ASP A 99 -7.71 3.25 -13.13
N ARG A 100 -8.37 3.78 -12.10
CA ARG A 100 -8.23 5.17 -11.69
C ARG A 100 -7.65 5.27 -10.29
N ASP A 101 -6.36 5.48 -10.28
CA ASP A 101 -5.53 5.40 -9.09
C ASP A 101 -4.99 6.73 -8.64
N ARG A 102 -4.67 6.78 -7.35
CA ARG A 102 -4.08 7.95 -6.72
C ARG A 102 -2.88 7.53 -5.89
N ALA A 103 -1.75 8.20 -6.11
CA ALA A 103 -0.55 7.99 -5.31
C ALA A 103 -0.09 9.31 -4.67
N ARG A 104 0.24 9.25 -3.37
CA ARG A 104 1.03 10.26 -2.67
C ARG A 104 2.45 9.71 -2.54
N VAL A 105 3.43 10.45 -3.04
CA VAL A 105 4.80 9.96 -3.18
C VAL A 105 5.81 11.08 -2.97
N ASP A 106 7.03 10.70 -2.63
CA ASP A 106 8.17 11.58 -2.59
C ASP A 106 8.70 11.90 -4.00
N PRO A 107 9.44 13.02 -4.18
CA PRO A 107 10.00 13.40 -5.48
C PRO A 107 10.98 12.38 -6.06
N LYS A 108 11.54 11.50 -5.23
CA LYS A 108 12.54 10.49 -5.60
C LYS A 108 11.93 9.12 -5.91
N ASP A 109 10.62 8.97 -5.79
CA ASP A 109 9.96 7.69 -6.04
C ASP A 109 9.75 7.45 -7.52
N ARG A 110 9.79 6.16 -7.86
CA ARG A 110 9.53 5.68 -9.21
C ARG A 110 8.08 5.25 -9.27
N VAL A 111 7.27 6.05 -9.97
CA VAL A 111 5.82 5.84 -10.06
C VAL A 111 5.42 5.51 -11.49
N ARG A 112 4.57 4.49 -11.67
CA ARG A 112 3.99 4.10 -12.98
C ARG A 112 2.53 3.70 -12.84
N GLY A 113 1.77 3.95 -13.91
CA GLY A 113 0.37 3.51 -14.01
C GLY A 113 -0.57 4.23 -13.04
N CYS A 114 -0.20 5.38 -12.50
CA CYS A 114 -1.07 6.15 -11.59
C CYS A 114 -1.60 7.39 -12.32
N GLU A 115 -2.91 7.56 -12.34
CA GLU A 115 -3.60 8.65 -13.05
C GLU A 115 -3.45 9.97 -12.31
N ARG A 116 -3.37 9.93 -10.98
CA ARG A 116 -3.19 11.11 -10.14
C ARG A 116 -2.06 10.92 -9.13
N VAL A 117 -0.93 11.56 -9.39
CA VAL A 117 0.23 11.55 -8.50
C VAL A 117 0.39 12.90 -7.81
N VAL A 118 0.33 12.92 -6.48
CA VAL A 118 0.67 14.08 -5.65
C VAL A 118 2.09 13.88 -5.14
N ARG A 119 3.02 14.68 -5.65
CA ARG A 119 4.41 14.68 -5.18
C ARG A 119 4.58 15.74 -4.10
N HIS A 120 4.89 15.33 -2.87
CA HIS A 120 5.16 16.31 -1.83
C HIS A 120 6.57 16.86 -2.06
N ARG A 121 6.67 18.02 -2.72
CA ARG A 121 7.95 18.75 -2.74
C ARG A 121 8.26 19.11 -1.30
N ARG A 122 9.50 18.84 -0.83
CA ARG A 122 9.96 19.42 0.44
C ARG A 122 9.57 20.88 0.44
N GLY A 123 8.86 21.30 1.49
CA GLY A 123 8.46 22.68 1.66
C GLY A 123 9.65 23.56 1.34
N ARG A 124 9.46 24.47 0.40
CA ARG A 124 10.21 25.72 0.41
C ARG A 124 9.85 26.34 1.76
N VAL A 125 10.71 26.20 2.74
CA VAL A 125 10.63 27.01 3.95
C VAL A 125 10.79 28.43 3.43
N LEU A 126 9.68 29.17 3.31
CA LEU A 126 9.74 30.62 3.20
C LEU A 126 10.08 31.08 4.62
N SER A 127 11.38 31.16 4.92
CA SER A 127 11.87 31.93 6.03
C SER A 127 11.55 33.40 5.76
N GLN A 128 10.65 33.98 6.56
CA GLN A 128 10.58 35.42 6.81
C GLN A 128 11.22 35.69 8.17
#